data_AF-A0A0C9VXX9-F1
#
_entry.id   AF-A0A0C9VXX9-F1
#
_cell.length_a   1.000
_cell.length_b   1.000
_cell.length_c   1.000
_cell.angle_alpha   90.00
_cell.angle_beta   90.00
_cell.angle_gamma   90.00
#
_symmetry.space_group_name_H-M   'P 1'
#
loop_
_entity.id
_entity.type
_entity.pdbx_description
1 polymer ?
#
loop_
_entity_poly.entity_id
_entity_poly.type
_entity_poly.pdbx_seq_one_letter_code
_entity_poly.pdbx_strand_id
1 'polypeptide(L)'
;MSYSLADGSDIDDSDSESGKEKYLSNQAEEANKEDDGSSSVEPKVEVWDFEPFQKIKRDGQWSLNPKGIRWLVENLDGYFLITGTEGLPADKYEKCLKKKQRKWRRKLSDDYMAHFPNFKYVDILPPNPSKEEVRRAEKRVEVKIQNLLQERQNPDNAPDILKTLFRTLRRANAKDLWARESPDYPKLEVEVLEADEEWTPNLPRQQEFPIQMRIRAAIFKKLTAKEQQEWQEKANSTKQGSSTAEQVYTMILKLFATLGDVIVEKTGWTSLHFAELCSVDLLATSWSCYKAQLFG
;
A
#
# COMPACT_ATOMS: atom_id res chain seq x y z
N MET A 1 4.86 23.57 24.01
CA MET A 1 3.62 23.31 23.27
C MET A 1 2.88 22.19 23.99
N SER A 2 1.86 22.58 24.73
CA SER A 2 1.00 21.76 25.57
C SER A 2 0.00 20.98 24.72
N TYR A 3 0.01 19.65 24.80
CA TYR A 3 -1.05 18.83 24.24
C TYR A 3 -2.10 18.57 25.32
N SER A 4 -3.25 19.20 25.14
CA SER A 4 -4.48 18.97 25.91
C SER A 4 -4.97 17.56 25.62
N LEU A 5 -5.28 16.81 26.69
CA LEU A 5 -6.07 15.59 26.63
C LEU A 5 -7.47 15.97 26.17
N ALA A 6 -7.88 15.45 25.01
CA ALA A 6 -9.26 15.50 24.59
C ALA A 6 -10.03 14.40 25.31
N ASP A 7 -11.07 14.87 25.98
CA ASP A 7 -12.14 14.16 26.65
C ASP A 7 -12.75 13.09 25.74
N GLY A 8 -12.90 11.88 26.27
CA GLY A 8 -13.52 10.75 25.58
C GLY A 8 -14.68 10.26 26.42
N SER A 9 -15.87 10.83 26.19
CA SER A 9 -17.12 10.36 26.75
C SER A 9 -17.80 9.35 25.83
N ASP A 10 -18.40 8.35 26.49
CA ASP A 10 -19.56 7.54 26.12
C ASP A 10 -19.45 6.54 24.96
N ILE A 11 -19.12 5.29 25.31
CA ILE A 11 -19.94 4.14 24.90
C ILE A 11 -20.12 3.23 26.13
N ASP A 12 -21.29 3.37 26.73
CA ASP A 12 -21.94 2.35 27.56
C ASP A 12 -22.15 1.09 26.72
N ASP A 13 -21.75 -0.07 27.25
CA ASP A 13 -22.42 -1.34 26.99
C ASP A 13 -22.20 -2.20 28.23
N SER A 14 -23.19 -2.09 29.12
CA SER A 14 -23.43 -3.02 30.21
C SER A 14 -23.82 -4.38 29.62
N ASP A 15 -22.98 -5.39 29.80
CA ASP A 15 -23.40 -6.79 29.68
C ASP A 15 -23.03 -7.55 30.96
N SER A 16 -24.05 -7.60 31.80
CA SER A 16 -24.41 -8.57 32.84
C SER A 16 -23.46 -9.74 33.13
N GLU A 17 -23.07 -9.83 34.41
CA GLU A 17 -22.70 -11.09 35.05
C GLU A 17 -23.91 -12.05 35.07
N SER A 18 -23.93 -13.02 34.17
CA SER A 18 -24.55 -14.33 34.43
C SER A 18 -23.89 -15.39 33.53
N GLY A 19 -23.31 -16.44 34.12
CA GLY A 19 -22.68 -17.52 33.36
C GLY A 19 -21.25 -17.89 33.76
N LYS A 20 -20.83 -17.63 35.00
CA LYS A 20 -19.70 -18.37 35.60
C LYS A 20 -20.26 -19.67 36.18
N GLU A 21 -20.39 -20.70 35.35
CA GLU A 21 -20.45 -22.14 35.73
C GLU A 21 -20.86 -22.96 34.52
N LYS A 22 -19.87 -23.43 33.74
CA LYS A 22 -19.87 -24.61 32.85
C LYS A 22 -18.75 -24.45 31.84
N TYR A 23 -17.52 -24.83 32.19
CA TYR A 23 -16.49 -25.30 31.24
C TYR A 23 -15.35 -25.96 32.06
N LEU A 24 -15.72 -26.94 32.88
CA LEU A 24 -14.82 -27.92 33.50
C LEU A 24 -15.58 -29.23 33.62
N SER A 25 -15.94 -29.82 32.49
CA SER A 25 -16.28 -31.24 32.32
C SER A 25 -16.61 -31.49 30.85
N ASN A 26 -15.69 -32.16 30.16
CA ASN A 26 -15.90 -33.14 29.09
C ASN A 26 -14.55 -33.40 28.39
N GLN A 27 -13.69 -34.15 29.09
CA GLN A 27 -12.70 -35.04 28.50
C GLN A 27 -13.11 -36.47 28.88
N ALA A 28 -12.74 -37.45 28.05
CA ALA A 28 -13.20 -38.85 27.97
C ALA A 28 -14.62 -38.98 27.38
N GLU A 29 -14.91 -39.67 26.28
CA GLU A 29 -14.33 -40.76 25.46
C GLU A 29 -14.65 -40.41 23.97
N GLU A 30 -13.95 -40.79 22.91
CA GLU A 30 -13.39 -42.08 22.53
C GLU A 30 -12.11 -41.89 21.70
N ALA A 31 -11.14 -42.77 21.95
CA ALA A 31 -9.95 -42.95 21.16
C ALA A 31 -10.09 -44.19 20.27
N ASN A 32 -9.67 -44.09 19.01
CA ASN A 32 -8.81 -45.06 18.30
C ASN A 32 -8.55 -44.51 16.89
N LYS A 33 -7.36 -43.93 16.65
CA LYS A 33 -6.09 -44.56 16.19
C LYS A 33 -6.07 -44.78 14.68
N GLU A 34 -5.35 -43.92 13.97
CA GLU A 34 -4.24 -44.36 13.11
C GLU A 34 -3.05 -43.42 13.33
N ASP A 35 -1.91 -44.08 13.50
CA ASP A 35 -0.59 -43.59 13.88
C ASP A 35 0.19 -43.33 12.58
N ASP A 36 0.51 -42.07 12.30
CA ASP A 36 1.58 -41.74 11.35
C ASP A 36 2.49 -40.69 11.97
N GLY A 37 3.75 -41.09 12.15
CA GLY A 37 4.79 -40.37 12.84
C GLY A 37 5.20 -39.12 12.08
N SER A 38 4.45 -38.05 12.25
CA SER A 38 4.89 -36.71 11.91
C SER A 38 5.36 -36.00 13.18
N SER A 39 6.67 -36.06 13.42
CA SER A 39 7.38 -35.22 14.39
C SER A 39 7.09 -33.75 14.07
N SER A 40 6.01 -33.21 14.64
CA SER A 40 5.69 -31.79 14.59
C SER A 40 6.67 -31.09 15.52
N VAL A 41 7.76 -30.61 14.94
CA VAL A 41 8.69 -29.70 15.61
C VAL A 41 7.89 -28.45 15.96
N GLU A 42 7.50 -28.31 17.22
CA GLU A 42 6.92 -27.06 17.72
C GLU A 42 7.90 -25.92 17.39
N PRO A 43 7.44 -24.82 16.75
CA PRO A 43 8.32 -23.73 16.40
C PRO A 43 8.85 -23.13 17.71
N LYS A 44 10.13 -23.36 17.97
CA LYS A 44 10.81 -22.84 19.15
C LYS A 44 10.86 -21.32 19.03
N VAL A 45 10.02 -20.63 19.80
CA VAL A 45 10.00 -19.16 19.85
C VAL A 45 11.36 -18.68 20.37
N GLU A 46 12.02 -17.82 19.60
CA GLU A 46 13.29 -17.22 19.99
C GLU A 46 13.11 -16.35 21.24
N VAL A 47 13.86 -16.58 22.31
CA VAL A 47 13.81 -15.71 23.49
C VAL A 47 14.72 -14.52 23.27
N TRP A 48 14.20 -13.30 23.43
CA TRP A 48 14.98 -12.08 23.17
C TRP A 48 15.80 -11.62 24.38
N ASP A 49 16.91 -10.95 24.10
CA ASP A 49 17.93 -10.50 25.07
C ASP A 49 17.65 -9.14 25.73
N PHE A 50 16.51 -8.54 25.44
CA PHE A 50 16.13 -7.20 25.89
C PHE A 50 14.81 -7.23 26.66
N GLU A 51 14.52 -6.17 27.43
CA GLU A 51 13.23 -6.08 28.14
C GLU A 51 12.11 -5.61 27.21
N PRO A 52 10.87 -6.12 27.34
CA PRO A 52 9.75 -5.74 26.47
C PRO A 52 9.37 -4.26 26.60
N PHE A 53 9.60 -3.66 27.78
CA PHE A 53 9.29 -2.28 28.10
C PHE A 53 10.52 -1.55 28.66
N GLN A 54 10.60 -0.24 28.42
CA GLN A 54 11.63 0.64 28.96
C GLN A 54 10.98 1.83 29.66
N LYS A 55 11.56 2.29 30.77
CA LYS A 55 11.14 3.52 31.44
C LYS A 55 11.44 4.72 30.52
N ILE A 56 10.49 5.63 30.41
CA ILE A 56 10.69 6.91 29.71
C ILE A 56 10.94 8.04 30.71
N LYS A 57 11.39 9.21 30.22
CA LYS A 57 11.74 10.39 31.04
C LYS A 57 10.59 10.94 31.90
N ARG A 58 9.36 10.44 31.73
CA ARG A 58 8.20 10.82 32.52
C ARG A 58 8.02 9.78 33.63
N ASP A 59 8.00 10.23 34.86
CA ASP A 59 7.88 9.36 36.04
C ASP A 59 6.69 8.41 35.92
N GLY A 60 6.94 7.12 36.22
CA GLY A 60 5.93 6.07 36.16
C GLY A 60 5.47 5.67 34.77
N GLN A 61 6.02 6.25 33.69
CA GLN A 61 5.65 5.86 32.32
C GLN A 61 6.65 4.89 31.70
N TRP A 62 6.10 3.92 30.97
CA TRP A 62 6.82 2.87 30.29
C TRP A 62 6.43 2.86 28.81
N SER A 63 7.41 2.79 27.91
CA SER A 63 7.19 2.54 26.49
C SER A 63 7.61 1.12 26.13
N LEU A 64 7.13 0.60 25.00
CA LEU A 64 7.74 -0.60 24.41
C LEU A 64 9.20 -0.30 24.05
N ASN A 65 10.02 -1.34 24.09
CA ASN A 65 11.42 -1.26 23.68
C ASN A 65 11.54 -0.96 22.17
N PRO A 66 12.43 -0.05 21.73
CA PRO A 66 12.62 0.27 20.31
C PRO A 66 12.97 -0.95 19.45
N LYS A 67 13.73 -1.92 19.97
CA LYS A 67 14.01 -3.18 19.25
C LYS A 67 12.71 -3.92 18.94
N GLY A 68 11.85 -4.08 19.94
CA GLY A 68 10.55 -4.70 19.80
C GLY A 68 9.59 -3.93 18.88
N ILE A 69 9.63 -2.58 18.93
CA ILE A 69 8.84 -1.75 18.02
C ILE A 69 9.23 -2.01 16.55
N ARG A 70 10.53 -2.16 16.24
CA ARG A 70 10.98 -2.47 14.87
C ARG A 70 10.41 -3.79 14.38
N TRP A 71 10.48 -4.83 15.20
CA TRP A 71 9.87 -6.13 14.87
C TRP A 71 8.37 -6.00 14.64
N LEU A 72 7.64 -5.25 15.48
CA LEU A 72 6.21 -5.01 15.27
C LEU A 72 5.96 -4.37 13.90
N VAL A 73 6.71 -3.32 13.56
CA VAL A 73 6.61 -2.59 12.29
C VAL A 73 6.85 -3.51 11.08
N GLU A 74 7.84 -4.41 11.14
CA GLU A 74 8.12 -5.38 10.08
C GLU A 74 6.98 -6.40 9.90
N ASN A 75 6.24 -6.70 10.98
CA ASN A 75 5.13 -7.65 10.96
C ASN A 75 3.75 -6.98 10.76
N LEU A 76 3.69 -5.67 10.52
CA LEU A 76 2.42 -4.95 10.33
C LEU A 76 1.74 -5.24 8.99
N ASP A 77 2.48 -5.65 7.96
CA ASP A 77 1.97 -5.75 6.59
C ASP A 77 0.85 -6.80 6.47
N GLY A 78 0.88 -7.83 7.32
CA GLY A 78 -0.19 -8.83 7.40
C GLY A 78 -1.57 -8.25 7.75
N TYR A 79 -1.63 -7.06 8.36
CA TYR A 79 -2.88 -6.37 8.67
C TYR A 79 -3.66 -5.97 7.40
N PHE A 80 -2.96 -5.50 6.37
CA PHE A 80 -3.57 -4.97 5.15
C PHE A 80 -4.04 -6.08 4.20
N LEU A 81 -3.60 -7.32 4.43
CA LEU A 81 -4.05 -8.50 3.68
C LEU A 81 -5.37 -9.08 4.23
N ILE A 82 -5.90 -8.56 5.34
CA ILE A 82 -7.12 -9.06 5.96
C ILE A 82 -8.33 -8.57 5.16
N THR A 83 -9.04 -9.51 4.53
CA THR A 83 -10.30 -9.24 3.82
C THR A 83 -11.52 -9.71 4.62
N GLY A 84 -12.63 -8.98 4.46
CA GLY A 84 -13.94 -9.40 4.95
C GLY A 84 -14.47 -10.61 4.18
N THR A 85 -15.54 -11.22 4.67
CA THR A 85 -16.21 -12.31 3.94
C THR A 85 -17.01 -11.72 2.78
N GLU A 86 -16.70 -12.13 1.55
CA GLU A 86 -17.36 -11.64 0.34
C GLU A 86 -18.84 -12.04 0.28
N GLY A 87 -19.65 -11.28 -0.48
CA GLY A 87 -21.08 -11.55 -0.66
C GLY A 87 -21.98 -11.16 0.52
N LEU A 88 -21.45 -10.51 1.56
CA LEU A 88 -22.24 -9.99 2.68
C LEU A 88 -22.71 -8.54 2.43
N PRO A 89 -23.86 -8.14 3.00
CA PRO A 89 -24.22 -6.73 3.14
C PRO A 89 -23.10 -5.92 3.81
N ALA A 90 -22.96 -4.65 3.42
CA ALA A 90 -21.84 -3.79 3.83
C ALA A 90 -21.66 -3.69 5.36
N ASP A 91 -22.76 -3.57 6.12
CA ASP A 91 -22.74 -3.50 7.57
C ASP A 91 -22.17 -4.77 8.22
N LYS A 92 -22.55 -5.95 7.71
CA LYS A 92 -22.07 -7.25 8.16
C LYS A 92 -20.62 -7.47 7.73
N TYR A 93 -20.28 -7.07 6.51
CA TYR A 93 -18.90 -7.11 6.00
C TYR A 93 -17.95 -6.33 6.93
N GLU A 94 -18.29 -5.08 7.26
CA GLU A 94 -17.47 -4.24 8.14
C GLU A 94 -17.32 -4.83 9.54
N LYS A 95 -18.40 -5.35 10.13
CA LYS A 95 -18.36 -6.01 11.44
C LYS A 95 -17.43 -7.23 11.42
N CYS A 96 -17.53 -8.07 10.38
CA CYS A 96 -16.66 -9.22 10.19
C CYS A 96 -15.20 -8.80 10.01
N LEU A 97 -14.95 -7.78 9.19
CA LEU A 97 -13.60 -7.25 8.96
C LEU A 97 -12.98 -6.72 10.26
N LYS A 98 -13.70 -5.87 11.00
CA LYS A 98 -13.27 -5.34 12.31
C LYS A 98 -12.93 -6.47 13.30
N LYS A 99 -13.73 -7.54 13.32
CA LYS A 99 -13.49 -8.71 14.18
C LYS A 99 -12.21 -9.46 13.78
N LYS A 100 -11.99 -9.70 12.48
CA LYS A 100 -10.77 -10.35 11.96
C LYS A 100 -9.53 -9.50 12.27
N GLN A 101 -9.59 -8.19 11.98
CA GLN A 101 -8.53 -7.23 12.29
C GLN A 101 -8.19 -7.20 13.78
N ARG A 102 -9.20 -7.20 14.66
CA ARG A 102 -8.99 -7.27 16.12
C ARG A 102 -8.32 -8.57 16.53
N LYS A 103 -8.76 -9.72 15.99
CA LYS A 103 -8.16 -11.03 16.28
C LYS A 103 -6.70 -11.07 15.84
N TRP A 104 -6.40 -10.50 14.67
CA TRP A 104 -5.03 -10.41 14.16
C TRP A 104 -4.15 -9.54 15.06
N ARG A 105 -4.61 -8.36 15.51
CA ARG A 105 -3.82 -7.50 16.41
C ARG A 105 -3.52 -8.17 17.74
N ARG A 106 -4.48 -8.91 18.29
CA ARG A 106 -4.28 -9.71 19.51
C ARG A 106 -3.24 -10.80 19.28
N LYS A 107 -3.38 -11.55 18.19
CA LYS A 107 -2.39 -12.59 17.84
C LYS A 107 -0.99 -11.99 17.72
N LEU A 108 -0.81 -10.87 17.00
CA LEU A 108 0.50 -10.23 16.88
C LEU A 108 1.03 -9.75 18.25
N SER A 109 0.15 -9.25 19.12
CA SER A 109 0.50 -8.89 20.49
C SER A 109 0.94 -10.11 21.32
N ASP A 110 0.26 -11.24 21.16
CA ASP A 110 0.60 -12.50 21.85
C ASP A 110 1.92 -13.06 21.32
N ASP A 111 2.12 -13.06 19.99
CA ASP A 111 3.36 -13.48 19.33
C ASP A 111 4.55 -12.61 19.81
N TYR A 112 4.35 -11.29 19.94
CA TYR A 112 5.33 -10.39 20.53
C TYR A 112 5.69 -10.76 21.97
N MET A 113 4.69 -11.03 22.81
CA MET A 113 4.91 -11.34 24.22
C MET A 113 5.46 -12.76 24.44
N ALA A 114 5.29 -13.68 23.48
CA ALA A 114 5.84 -15.03 23.53
C ALA A 114 7.38 -15.04 23.58
N HIS A 115 8.05 -13.99 23.09
CA HIS A 115 9.49 -13.79 23.21
C HIS A 115 9.95 -13.52 24.66
N PHE A 116 9.03 -13.24 25.58
CA PHE A 116 9.30 -12.85 26.98
C PHE A 116 8.51 -13.72 27.99
N PRO A 117 8.75 -15.04 28.06
CA PRO A 117 7.93 -15.97 28.84
C PRO A 117 7.92 -15.69 30.35
N ASN A 118 8.94 -15.02 30.88
CA ASN A 118 9.10 -14.74 32.30
C ASN A 118 8.61 -13.34 32.71
N PHE A 119 8.13 -12.53 31.77
CA PHE A 119 7.73 -11.16 32.05
C PHE A 119 6.38 -11.09 32.78
N LYS A 120 6.29 -10.26 33.81
CA LYS A 120 5.04 -10.00 34.53
C LYS A 120 4.65 -8.52 34.41
N TYR A 121 3.43 -8.26 33.96
CA TYR A 121 2.91 -6.88 33.82
C TYR A 121 2.87 -6.08 35.13
N VAL A 122 2.88 -6.77 36.28
CA VAL A 122 2.93 -6.13 37.60
C VAL A 122 4.24 -5.38 37.82
N ASP A 123 5.34 -5.81 37.18
CA ASP A 123 6.67 -5.23 37.37
C ASP A 123 6.80 -3.81 36.80
N ILE A 124 5.91 -3.44 35.87
CA ILE A 124 5.87 -2.11 35.24
C ILE A 124 4.77 -1.20 35.81
N LEU A 125 4.07 -1.65 36.85
CA LEU A 125 2.96 -0.92 37.48
C LEU A 125 3.37 -0.33 38.84
N PRO A 126 2.62 0.67 39.34
CA PRO A 126 2.78 1.14 40.71
C PRO A 126 2.55 0.01 41.73
N PRO A 127 3.09 0.14 42.97
CA PRO A 127 2.81 -0.80 44.05
C PRO A 127 1.30 -0.97 44.28
N ASN A 128 0.87 -2.22 44.49
CA ASN A 128 -0.54 -2.60 44.67
C ASN A 128 -1.48 -2.20 43.52
N PRO A 129 -1.22 -2.67 42.28
CA PRO A 129 -2.07 -2.32 41.15
C PRO A 129 -3.47 -2.92 41.30
N SER A 130 -4.47 -2.15 40.90
CA SER A 130 -5.83 -2.63 40.73
C SER A 130 -5.93 -3.65 39.58
N LYS A 131 -6.96 -4.49 39.60
CA LYS A 131 -7.23 -5.46 38.52
C LYS A 131 -7.38 -4.78 37.15
N GLU A 132 -7.98 -3.58 37.13
CA GLU A 132 -8.13 -2.80 35.89
C GLU A 132 -6.81 -2.28 35.36
N GLU A 133 -5.89 -1.87 36.23
CA GLU A 133 -4.55 -1.42 35.82
C GLU A 133 -3.73 -2.56 35.22
N VAL A 134 -3.81 -3.75 35.79
CA VAL A 134 -3.19 -4.95 35.22
C VAL A 134 -3.79 -5.25 33.84
N ARG A 135 -5.12 -5.24 33.71
CA ARG A 135 -5.80 -5.47 32.42
C ARG A 135 -5.44 -4.40 31.37
N ARG A 136 -5.25 -3.14 31.77
CA ARG A 136 -4.77 -2.08 30.88
C ARG A 136 -3.31 -2.31 30.49
N ALA A 137 -2.48 -2.79 31.41
CA ALA A 137 -1.08 -3.12 31.14
C ALA A 137 -0.94 -4.25 30.11
N GLU A 138 -1.74 -5.31 30.24
CA GLU A 138 -1.78 -6.44 29.30
C GLU A 138 -2.12 -6.00 27.86
N LYS A 139 -2.93 -4.95 27.70
CA LYS A 139 -3.30 -4.40 26.39
C LYS A 139 -2.30 -3.42 25.81
N ARG A 140 -1.21 -3.06 26.51
CA ARG A 140 -0.28 -2.01 26.06
C ARG A 140 0.34 -2.31 24.69
N VAL A 141 0.67 -3.58 24.43
CA VAL A 141 1.24 -4.01 23.14
C VAL A 141 0.19 -3.89 22.02
N GLU A 142 -1.04 -4.41 22.23
CA GLU A 142 -2.15 -4.26 21.29
C GLU A 142 -2.43 -2.77 20.97
N VAL A 143 -2.44 -1.90 21.99
CA VAL A 143 -2.62 -0.45 21.82
C VAL A 143 -1.47 0.16 21.02
N LYS A 144 -0.22 -0.24 21.27
CA LYS A 144 0.91 0.26 20.48
C LYS A 144 0.82 -0.18 19.02
N ILE A 145 0.40 -1.41 18.75
CA ILE A 145 0.13 -1.90 17.38
C ILE A 145 -0.94 -1.04 16.72
N GLN A 146 -2.04 -0.75 17.42
CA GLN A 146 -3.09 0.12 16.90
C GLN A 146 -2.58 1.53 16.57
N ASN A 147 -1.77 2.14 17.44
CA ASN A 147 -1.18 3.46 17.17
C ASN A 147 -0.26 3.45 15.95
N LEU A 148 0.57 2.42 15.79
CA LEU A 148 1.43 2.26 14.61
C LEU A 148 0.62 2.10 13.31
N LEU A 149 -0.51 1.38 13.38
CA LEU A 149 -1.43 1.26 12.24
C LEU A 149 -2.08 2.60 11.89
N GLN A 150 -2.51 3.37 12.89
CA GLN A 150 -3.07 4.70 12.68
C GLN A 150 -2.05 5.66 12.06
N GLU A 151 -0.80 5.63 12.51
CA GLU A 151 0.29 6.42 11.93
C GLU A 151 0.50 6.10 10.44
N ARG A 152 0.41 4.81 10.05
CA ARG A 152 0.50 4.38 8.64
C ARG A 152 -0.73 4.74 7.81
N GLN A 153 -1.91 4.77 8.43
CA GLN A 153 -3.18 5.10 7.77
C GLN A 153 -3.46 6.60 7.73
N ASN A 154 -2.61 7.42 8.35
CA ASN A 154 -2.79 8.86 8.31
C ASN A 154 -2.73 9.35 6.84
N PRO A 155 -3.77 10.00 6.32
CA PRO A 155 -3.79 10.53 4.95
C PRO A 155 -2.64 11.51 4.69
N ASP A 156 -2.14 12.21 5.72
CA ASP A 156 -0.96 13.08 5.61
C ASP A 156 0.34 12.31 5.35
N ASN A 157 0.39 11.04 5.77
CA ASN A 157 1.52 10.13 5.57
C ASN A 157 1.35 9.22 4.36
N ALA A 158 0.14 9.12 3.81
CA ALA A 158 -0.09 8.38 2.58
C ALA A 158 0.71 9.05 1.45
N PRO A 159 1.57 8.32 0.73
CA PRO A 159 2.22 8.88 -0.44
C PRO A 159 1.13 9.36 -1.37
N ASP A 160 1.08 10.68 -1.63
CA ASP A 160 0.10 11.28 -2.53
C ASP A 160 0.20 10.57 -3.89
N ILE A 161 -0.71 9.63 -4.10
CA ILE A 161 -0.68 8.68 -5.22
C ILE A 161 -0.78 9.49 -6.51
N LEU A 162 -1.64 10.51 -6.50
CA LEU A 162 -1.79 11.43 -7.62
C LEU A 162 -0.49 12.19 -7.89
N LYS A 163 0.16 12.73 -6.88
CA LYS A 163 1.46 13.41 -7.03
C LYS A 163 2.58 12.46 -7.47
N THR A 164 2.55 11.21 -7.04
CA THR A 164 3.53 10.19 -7.45
C THR A 164 3.32 9.79 -8.91
N LEU A 165 2.09 9.46 -9.29
CA LEU A 165 1.70 9.19 -10.68
C LEU A 165 2.00 10.39 -11.57
N PHE A 166 1.66 11.60 -11.11
CA PHE A 166 1.95 12.83 -11.83
C PHE A 166 3.45 13.02 -12.08
N ARG A 167 4.29 12.82 -11.05
CA ARG A 167 5.74 12.89 -11.19
C ARG A 167 6.27 11.84 -12.16
N THR A 168 5.72 10.63 -12.14
CA THR A 168 6.09 9.55 -13.06
C THR A 168 5.73 9.91 -14.50
N LEU A 169 4.52 10.40 -14.74
CA LEU A 169 4.05 10.82 -16.07
C LEU A 169 4.77 12.05 -16.59
N ARG A 170 5.16 12.97 -15.69
CA ARG A 170 5.94 14.17 -16.04
C ARG A 170 7.36 13.86 -16.47
N ARG A 171 7.93 12.73 -16.05
CA ARG A 171 9.28 12.33 -16.47
C ARG A 171 9.27 12.00 -17.96
N ALA A 172 9.60 12.98 -18.79
CA ALA A 172 9.95 12.72 -20.18
C ALA A 172 11.34 12.07 -20.22
N ASN A 173 11.51 10.98 -20.97
CA ASN A 173 12.85 10.52 -21.32
C ASN A 173 13.44 11.50 -22.34
N ALA A 174 14.77 11.66 -22.33
CA ALA A 174 15.47 12.53 -23.27
C ALA A 174 15.10 12.23 -24.73
N LYS A 175 15.01 10.94 -25.09
CA LYS A 175 14.59 10.50 -26.43
C LYS A 175 13.16 10.90 -26.81
N ASP A 176 12.23 10.83 -25.85
CA ASP A 176 10.81 11.12 -26.09
C ASP A 176 10.59 12.65 -26.11
N LEU A 177 11.36 13.38 -25.31
CA LEU A 177 11.40 14.84 -25.31
C LEU A 177 11.96 15.37 -26.63
N TRP A 178 13.09 14.82 -27.07
CA TRP A 178 13.72 15.16 -28.35
C TRP A 178 12.80 14.86 -29.52
N ALA A 179 12.21 13.66 -29.59
CA ALA A 179 11.30 13.29 -30.67
C ALA A 179 10.10 14.23 -30.80
N ARG A 180 9.60 14.75 -29.67
CA ARG A 180 8.47 15.68 -29.63
C ARG A 180 8.84 17.11 -30.02
N GLU A 181 10.02 17.56 -29.65
CA GLU A 181 10.43 18.97 -29.80
C GLU A 181 11.33 19.21 -31.02
N SER A 182 11.92 18.16 -31.59
CA SER A 182 12.75 18.25 -32.79
C SER A 182 11.85 18.26 -34.03
N PRO A 183 11.85 19.35 -34.83
CA PRO A 183 11.00 19.47 -36.02
C PRO A 183 11.36 18.45 -37.12
N ASP A 184 12.60 17.96 -37.13
CA ASP A 184 13.08 17.03 -38.15
C ASP A 184 12.82 15.56 -37.79
N TYR A 185 12.45 15.26 -36.54
CA TYR A 185 12.23 13.89 -36.08
C TYR A 185 11.18 13.13 -36.91
N PRO A 186 9.99 13.69 -37.23
CA PRO A 186 8.97 12.95 -37.98
C PRO A 186 9.47 12.44 -39.34
N LYS A 187 10.31 13.22 -40.03
CA LYS A 187 10.88 12.83 -41.32
C LYS A 187 11.86 11.67 -41.17
N LEU A 188 12.73 11.74 -40.16
CA LEU A 188 13.70 10.69 -39.84
C LEU A 188 13.02 9.39 -39.39
N GLU A 189 11.93 9.49 -38.63
CA GLU A 189 11.16 8.34 -38.18
C GLU A 189 10.51 7.62 -39.38
N VAL A 190 9.89 8.36 -40.30
CA VAL A 190 9.29 7.79 -41.53
C VAL A 190 10.34 7.13 -42.42
N GLU A 191 11.46 7.79 -42.68
CA GLU A 191 12.55 7.23 -43.52
C GLU A 191 13.07 5.89 -42.96
N VAL A 192 13.21 5.79 -41.63
CA VAL A 192 13.70 4.56 -40.99
C VAL A 192 12.59 3.50 -40.86
N LEU A 193 11.33 3.91 -40.68
CA LEU A 193 10.17 3.00 -40.67
C LEU A 193 9.96 2.34 -42.03
N GLU A 194 10.01 3.10 -43.11
CA GLU A 194 9.82 2.58 -44.47
C GLU A 194 10.93 1.60 -44.89
N ALA A 195 12.10 1.70 -44.25
CA ALA A 195 13.23 0.79 -44.44
C ALA A 195 13.22 -0.43 -43.51
N ASP A 196 12.32 -0.50 -42.52
CA ASP A 196 12.25 -1.61 -41.56
C ASP A 196 11.33 -2.72 -42.08
N GLU A 197 11.86 -3.94 -42.25
CA GLU A 197 11.15 -5.09 -42.83
C GLU A 197 9.94 -5.53 -41.98
N GLU A 198 9.92 -5.22 -40.69
CA GLU A 198 8.80 -5.56 -39.79
C GLU A 198 7.64 -4.58 -39.90
N TRP A 199 7.83 -3.43 -40.56
CA TRP A 199 6.81 -2.39 -40.68
C TRP A 199 6.02 -2.49 -41.98
N THR A 200 4.69 -2.36 -41.88
CA THR A 200 3.80 -2.21 -43.04
C THR A 200 2.75 -1.13 -42.75
N PRO A 201 2.22 -0.43 -43.77
CA PRO A 201 1.31 0.71 -43.59
C PRO A 201 0.01 0.41 -42.82
N ASN A 202 -0.39 -0.86 -42.72
CA ASN A 202 -1.65 -1.28 -42.12
C ASN A 202 -1.48 -2.14 -40.85
N LEU A 203 -0.32 -2.06 -40.20
CA LEU A 203 -0.11 -2.76 -38.92
C LEU A 203 -1.08 -2.28 -37.85
N PRO A 204 -1.62 -3.20 -37.02
CA PRO A 204 -2.33 -2.81 -35.81
C PRO A 204 -1.42 -1.98 -34.91
N ARG A 205 -1.96 -0.91 -34.32
CA ARG A 205 -1.21 0.01 -33.45
C ARG A 205 -0.43 -0.69 -32.33
N GLN A 206 -0.98 -1.79 -31.79
CA GLN A 206 -0.34 -2.60 -30.75
C GLN A 206 1.00 -3.22 -31.20
N GLN A 207 1.15 -3.49 -32.50
CA GLN A 207 2.37 -4.02 -33.11
C GLN A 207 3.26 -2.90 -33.66
N GLU A 208 2.65 -1.85 -34.22
CA GLU A 208 3.37 -0.69 -34.76
C GLU A 208 4.10 0.11 -33.66
N PHE A 209 3.46 0.35 -32.52
CA PHE A 209 4.01 1.22 -31.47
C PHE A 209 5.36 0.71 -30.90
N PRO A 210 5.54 -0.59 -30.59
CA PRO A 210 6.84 -1.13 -30.23
C PRO A 210 7.94 -0.88 -31.28
N ILE A 211 7.62 -1.03 -32.58
CA ILE A 211 8.55 -0.79 -33.69
C ILE A 211 8.98 0.68 -33.72
N GLN A 212 8.02 1.61 -33.64
CA GLN A 212 8.30 3.05 -33.56
C GLN A 212 9.18 3.40 -32.34
N MET A 213 8.91 2.81 -31.17
CA MET A 213 9.71 3.05 -29.97
C MET A 213 11.14 2.50 -30.09
N ARG A 214 11.33 1.37 -30.78
CA ARG A 214 12.65 0.81 -31.12
C ARG A 214 13.40 1.74 -32.07
N ILE A 215 12.76 2.19 -33.14
CA ILE A 215 13.32 3.11 -34.13
C ILE A 215 13.70 4.45 -33.47
N ARG A 216 12.82 5.05 -32.69
CA ARG A 216 13.10 6.28 -31.93
C ARG A 216 14.38 6.17 -31.09
N ALA A 217 14.51 5.06 -30.36
CA ALA A 217 15.70 4.82 -29.54
C ALA A 217 16.97 4.67 -30.41
N ALA A 218 16.86 4.02 -31.57
CA ALA A 218 17.96 3.87 -32.50
C ALA A 218 18.39 5.21 -33.11
N ILE A 219 17.44 6.05 -33.54
CA ILE A 219 17.76 7.37 -34.10
C ILE A 219 18.36 8.27 -33.02
N PHE A 220 17.79 8.30 -31.81
CA PHE A 220 18.35 9.08 -30.70
C PHE A 220 19.79 8.66 -30.37
N LYS A 221 20.11 7.37 -30.44
CA LYS A 221 21.47 6.86 -30.21
C LYS A 221 22.46 7.29 -31.30
N LYS A 222 21.99 7.61 -32.51
CA LYS A 222 22.82 8.12 -33.61
C LYS A 222 23.15 9.61 -33.47
N LEU A 223 22.44 10.36 -32.61
CA LEU A 223 22.77 11.75 -32.31
C LEU A 223 24.17 11.86 -31.70
N THR A 224 24.80 13.03 -31.83
CA THR A 224 26.10 13.25 -31.21
C THR A 224 26.00 13.18 -29.69
N ALA A 225 27.08 12.78 -29.02
CA ALA A 225 27.09 12.69 -27.55
C ALA A 225 26.72 14.03 -26.89
N LYS A 226 27.08 15.15 -27.51
CA LYS A 226 26.75 16.49 -27.06
C LYS A 226 25.24 16.76 -27.11
N GLU A 227 24.59 16.47 -28.23
CA GLU A 227 23.13 16.63 -28.36
C GLU A 227 22.39 15.70 -27.41
N GLN A 228 22.82 14.45 -27.27
CA GLN A 228 22.22 13.52 -26.32
C GLN A 228 22.29 14.07 -24.89
N GLN A 229 23.43 14.66 -24.51
CA GLN A 229 23.61 15.26 -23.19
C GLN A 229 22.70 16.49 -23.00
N GLU A 230 22.59 17.37 -23.99
CA GLU A 230 21.69 18.54 -23.95
C GLU A 230 20.23 18.12 -23.70
N TRP A 231 19.75 17.08 -24.40
CA TRP A 231 18.40 16.55 -24.19
C TRP A 231 18.23 15.83 -22.85
N GLN A 232 19.27 15.17 -22.34
CA GLN A 232 19.26 14.59 -20.99
C GLN A 232 19.16 15.67 -19.91
N GLU A 233 19.92 16.76 -20.04
CA GLU A 233 19.85 17.90 -19.13
C GLU A 233 18.47 18.57 -19.19
N LYS A 234 17.91 18.76 -20.38
CA LYS A 234 16.55 19.30 -20.58
C LYS A 234 15.45 18.39 -20.01
N ALA A 235 15.61 17.07 -20.15
CA ALA A 235 14.71 16.09 -19.54
C ALA A 235 14.84 16.02 -18.01
N ASN A 236 16.02 16.31 -17.48
CA ASN A 236 16.27 16.36 -16.03
C ASN A 236 15.74 17.67 -15.41
N SER A 237 15.85 18.81 -16.10
CA SER A 237 15.32 20.09 -15.61
C SER A 237 13.79 20.07 -15.52
N THR A 238 13.11 19.34 -16.42
CA THR A 238 11.67 19.08 -16.32
C THR A 238 11.28 18.27 -15.08
N LYS A 239 12.22 17.60 -14.41
CA LYS A 239 11.98 16.90 -13.13
C LYS A 239 12.01 17.83 -11.91
N GLN A 240 12.62 19.01 -11.99
CA GLN A 240 12.98 19.81 -10.81
C GLN A 240 12.07 21.01 -10.48
N GLY A 241 11.03 21.30 -11.27
CA GLY A 241 10.08 22.39 -10.96
C GLY A 241 8.83 21.96 -10.18
N SER A 242 8.18 22.89 -9.46
CA SER A 242 6.77 22.77 -9.10
C SER A 242 5.91 22.78 -10.37
N SER A 243 4.95 21.87 -10.48
CA SER A 243 4.07 21.80 -11.65
C SER A 243 3.18 23.03 -11.73
N THR A 244 3.04 23.61 -12.92
CA THR A 244 2.05 24.67 -13.16
C THR A 244 0.65 24.06 -13.37
N ALA A 245 -0.41 24.83 -13.18
CA ALA A 245 -1.79 24.37 -13.39
C ALA A 245 -2.00 23.84 -14.83
N GLU A 246 -1.43 24.50 -15.84
CA GLU A 246 -1.50 24.08 -17.25
C GLU A 246 -0.84 22.72 -17.51
N GLN A 247 0.32 22.47 -16.89
CA GLN A 247 0.97 21.16 -16.94
C GLN A 247 0.12 20.09 -16.26
N VAL A 248 -0.64 20.47 -15.22
CA VAL A 248 -1.57 19.54 -14.58
C VAL A 248 -2.72 19.20 -15.52
N TYR A 249 -3.39 20.20 -16.11
CA TYR A 249 -4.52 19.98 -17.02
C TYR A 249 -4.16 19.11 -18.23
N THR A 250 -3.01 19.34 -18.85
CA THR A 250 -2.55 18.56 -20.02
C THR A 250 -2.21 17.10 -19.68
N MET A 251 -1.86 16.82 -18.43
CA MET A 251 -1.46 15.49 -17.96
C MET A 251 -2.58 14.72 -17.26
N ILE A 252 -3.68 15.39 -16.88
CA ILE A 252 -4.85 14.74 -16.25
C ILE A 252 -5.37 13.60 -17.13
N LEU A 253 -5.48 13.81 -18.44
CA LEU A 253 -5.97 12.79 -19.36
C LEU A 253 -5.03 11.58 -19.45
N LYS A 254 -3.71 11.81 -19.47
CA LYS A 254 -2.68 10.75 -19.34
C LYS A 254 -2.82 9.98 -18.03
N LEU A 255 -3.10 10.69 -16.94
CA LEU A 255 -3.22 10.07 -15.62
C LEU A 255 -4.43 9.15 -15.54
N PHE A 256 -5.59 9.61 -16.01
CA PHE A 256 -6.77 8.77 -16.16
C PHE A 256 -6.55 7.61 -17.14
N ALA A 257 -5.80 7.84 -18.23
CA ALA A 257 -5.36 6.79 -19.15
C ALA A 257 -4.65 5.65 -18.43
N THR A 258 -3.56 5.99 -17.74
CA THR A 258 -2.77 4.99 -17.03
C THR A 258 -3.51 4.31 -15.89
N LEU A 259 -4.40 5.03 -15.20
CA LEU A 259 -5.22 4.44 -14.14
C LEU A 259 -6.22 3.43 -14.73
N GLY A 260 -6.87 3.80 -15.84
CA GLY A 260 -7.78 2.93 -16.57
C GLY A 260 -7.09 1.66 -17.05
N ASP A 261 -5.91 1.77 -17.67
CA ASP A 261 -5.14 0.61 -18.15
C ASP A 261 -4.80 -0.37 -17.01
N VAL A 262 -4.35 0.15 -15.86
CA VAL A 262 -4.05 -0.69 -14.68
C VAL A 262 -5.31 -1.35 -14.13
N ILE A 263 -6.43 -0.64 -14.09
CA ILE A 263 -7.71 -1.22 -13.66
C ILE A 263 -8.11 -2.36 -14.61
N VAL A 264 -8.10 -2.12 -15.92
CA VAL A 264 -8.42 -3.14 -16.93
C VAL A 264 -7.50 -4.36 -16.79
N GLU A 265 -6.20 -4.17 -16.61
CA GLU A 265 -5.24 -5.26 -16.42
C GLU A 265 -5.55 -6.10 -15.17
N LYS A 266 -5.88 -5.45 -14.05
CA LYS A 266 -6.08 -6.12 -12.76
C LYS A 266 -7.47 -6.71 -12.58
N THR A 267 -8.50 -6.11 -13.17
CA THR A 267 -9.89 -6.54 -12.99
C THR A 267 -10.44 -7.28 -14.22
N GLY A 268 -9.76 -7.21 -15.37
CA GLY A 268 -10.27 -7.71 -16.64
C GLY A 268 -11.44 -6.91 -17.20
N TRP A 269 -11.79 -5.76 -16.61
CA TRP A 269 -12.90 -4.95 -17.05
C TRP A 269 -12.55 -4.26 -18.37
N THR A 270 -13.24 -4.60 -19.44
CA THR A 270 -13.09 -3.88 -20.71
C THR A 270 -13.69 -2.47 -20.59
N SER A 271 -13.11 -1.52 -21.32
CA SER A 271 -13.41 -0.08 -21.26
C SER A 271 -14.89 0.30 -21.45
N LEU A 272 -15.73 -0.62 -21.94
CA LEU A 272 -17.18 -0.42 -22.07
C LEU A 272 -17.89 -0.26 -20.72
N HIS A 273 -17.43 -0.92 -19.66
CA HIS A 273 -18.06 -0.77 -18.33
C HIS A 273 -17.63 0.50 -17.58
N PHE A 274 -16.48 1.08 -17.93
CA PHE A 274 -15.99 2.28 -17.27
C PHE A 274 -16.70 3.56 -17.74
N ALA A 275 -17.14 3.57 -19.01
CA ALA A 275 -17.92 4.65 -19.59
C ALA A 275 -19.35 4.75 -19.03
N GLU A 276 -19.97 3.62 -18.66
CA GLU A 276 -21.29 3.61 -18.00
C GLU A 276 -21.26 4.17 -16.56
N LEU A 277 -20.12 4.07 -15.87
CA LEU A 277 -19.95 4.57 -14.50
C LEU A 277 -19.52 6.05 -14.44
N CYS A 278 -18.85 6.55 -15.49
CA CYS A 278 -18.48 7.95 -15.60
C CYS A 278 -19.56 8.69 -16.41
N SER A 279 -20.60 9.19 -15.73
CA SER A 279 -21.69 10.01 -16.29
C SER A 279 -21.25 11.40 -16.76
N VAL A 280 -20.16 11.46 -17.52
CA VAL A 280 -19.60 12.68 -18.09
C VAL A 280 -19.18 12.34 -19.52
N ASP A 281 -20.10 12.56 -20.48
CA ASP A 281 -19.89 12.40 -21.92
C ASP A 281 -18.61 13.09 -22.44
N LEU A 282 -18.13 14.09 -21.69
CA LEU A 282 -16.87 14.79 -21.89
C LEU A 282 -15.63 13.90 -21.75
N LEU A 283 -15.64 12.84 -20.93
CA LEU A 283 -14.46 11.96 -20.74
C LEU A 283 -14.34 10.90 -21.84
N ALA A 284 -15.44 10.39 -22.39
CA ALA A 284 -15.41 9.40 -23.47
C ALA A 284 -14.99 10.02 -24.82
N THR A 285 -15.51 11.22 -25.13
CA THR A 285 -15.03 12.02 -26.27
C THR A 285 -13.62 12.53 -26.05
N SER A 286 -13.28 12.99 -24.84
CA SER A 286 -11.91 13.36 -24.50
C SER A 286 -10.93 12.19 -24.61
N TRP A 287 -11.30 10.97 -24.21
CA TRP A 287 -10.43 9.79 -24.33
C TRP A 287 -10.17 9.41 -25.79
N SER A 288 -11.22 9.43 -26.62
CA SER A 288 -11.11 9.13 -28.05
C SER A 288 -10.33 10.24 -28.79
N CYS A 289 -10.57 11.51 -28.45
CA CYS A 289 -9.83 12.66 -28.96
C CYS A 289 -8.39 12.71 -28.45
N TYR A 290 -8.11 12.34 -27.20
CA TYR A 290 -6.77 12.32 -26.61
C TYR A 290 -5.93 11.17 -27.17
N LYS A 291 -6.57 10.03 -27.46
CA LYS A 291 -5.96 8.95 -28.24
C LYS A 291 -5.68 9.38 -29.68
N ALA A 292 -6.44 10.32 -30.24
CA ALA A 292 -6.14 10.92 -31.55
C ALA A 292 -5.11 12.07 -31.48
N GLN A 293 -4.99 12.79 -30.37
CA GLN A 293 -4.09 13.96 -30.22
C GLN A 293 -2.70 13.62 -29.67
N LEU A 294 -2.54 12.51 -28.93
CA LEU A 294 -1.22 11.98 -28.56
C LEU A 294 -0.60 11.07 -29.62
N PHE A 295 -1.40 10.63 -30.59
CA PHE A 295 -1.03 9.65 -31.60
C PHE A 295 -1.49 10.04 -33.02
N GLY A 296 -1.69 11.34 -33.26
CA GLY A 296 -1.85 11.94 -34.58
C GLY A 296 -0.67 12.84 -34.89
#